data_AF-A0A2N6BU83-F1
#
_entry.id   AF-A0A2N6BU83-F1
#
_cell.length_a   1.000
_cell.length_b   1.000
_cell.length_c   1.000
_cell.angle_alpha   90.00
_cell.angle_beta   90.00
_cell.angle_gamma   90.00
#
_symmetry.space_group_name_H-M   'P 1'
#
loop_
_entity.id
_entity.type
_entity.pdbx_description
1 polymer ?
#
loop_
_entity_poly.entity_id
_entity_poly.type
_entity_poly.pdbx_seq_one_letter_code
_entity_poly.pdbx_strand_id
1 'polypeptide(L)'
;MFGIFNKKKKIEGLMKDGMSRSQKRARVQTYKSYYEGKIKTLEEKKLSPPLLILACKDAPFEPGILDSKSKRNAYIRKCLKYYRQQLAIIEKEAKQLKIY
;
A
#
# COMPACT_ATOMS: atom_id res chain seq x y z
N MET A 1 9.43 -10.49 28.72
CA MET A 1 8.70 -11.14 27.60
C MET A 1 7.64 -10.17 27.10
N PHE A 2 7.91 -9.44 26.03
CA PHE A 2 6.96 -8.46 25.49
C PHE A 2 5.88 -9.15 24.66
N GLY A 3 4.65 -8.76 24.97
CA GLY A 3 3.43 -9.41 24.51
C GLY A 3 3.26 -9.38 23.00
N ILE A 4 2.70 -10.48 22.51
CA ILE A 4 2.20 -10.68 21.16
C ILE A 4 0.96 -9.80 20.99
N PHE A 5 1.16 -8.49 20.81
CA PHE A 5 0.08 -7.54 20.54
C PHE A 5 -0.24 -7.54 19.04
N ASN A 6 -1.20 -8.39 18.70
CA ASN A 6 -2.36 -8.03 17.88
C ASN A 6 -2.10 -7.51 16.44
N LYS A 7 -1.60 -8.39 15.56
CA LYS A 7 -1.49 -8.16 14.10
C LYS A 7 -2.82 -7.99 13.36
N LYS A 8 -3.98 -8.26 13.99
CA LYS A 8 -5.31 -8.13 13.35
C LYS A 8 -5.92 -6.72 13.44
N LYS A 9 -5.47 -5.87 14.37
CA LYS A 9 -6.20 -4.64 14.72
C LYS A 9 -5.91 -3.39 13.88
N LYS A 10 -4.99 -3.44 12.90
CA LYS A 10 -4.53 -2.21 12.20
C LYS A 10 -5.32 -1.85 10.94
N ILE A 11 -6.18 -2.75 10.43
CA ILE A 11 -7.04 -2.47 9.26
C ILE A 11 -8.48 -2.14 9.70
N GLU A 12 -8.92 -2.63 10.87
CA GLU A 12 -10.25 -2.35 11.44
C GLU A 12 -10.39 -0.92 12.00
N GLY A 13 -9.32 -0.11 12.04
CA GLY A 13 -9.35 1.26 12.57
C GLY A 13 -9.74 2.35 11.56
N LEU A 14 -10.16 2.00 10.34
CA LEU A 14 -10.31 2.95 9.24
C LEU A 14 -11.76 3.31 8.89
N MET A 15 -12.75 2.98 9.72
CA MET A 15 -14.08 3.57 9.66
C MET A 15 -14.32 4.33 10.96
N LYS A 16 -14.17 5.67 10.92
CA LYS A 16 -14.91 6.50 11.88
C LYS A 16 -16.33 6.58 11.33
N ASP A 17 -17.29 6.02 12.06
CA ASP A 17 -18.71 5.98 11.70
C ASP A 17 -19.38 7.37 11.55
N GLY A 18 -18.63 8.47 11.66
CA GLY A 18 -19.13 9.85 11.52
C GLY A 18 -18.72 10.61 10.25
N MET A 19 -18.07 9.99 9.24
CA MET A 19 -17.66 10.72 8.03
C MET A 19 -18.80 10.92 7.03
N SER A 20 -18.91 12.14 6.48
CA SER A 20 -19.84 12.48 5.39
C SER A 20 -19.49 11.72 4.09
N ARG A 21 -20.48 11.57 3.19
CA ARG A 21 -20.29 10.90 1.89
C ARG A 21 -19.19 11.55 1.04
N SER A 22 -19.07 12.89 1.06
CA SER A 22 -18.03 13.62 0.35
C SER A 22 -16.63 13.33 0.91
N GLN A 23 -16.48 13.24 2.24
CA GLN A 23 -15.21 12.87 2.88
C GLN A 23 -14.80 11.43 2.55
N LYS A 24 -15.75 10.49 2.56
CA LYS A 24 -15.51 9.10 2.15
C LYS A 24 -15.02 9.03 0.70
N ARG A 25 -15.64 9.81 -0.20
CA ARG A 25 -15.22 9.95 -1.61
C ARG A 25 -13.81 10.50 -1.76
N ALA A 26 -13.53 11.64 -1.14
CA ALA A 26 -12.22 12.27 -1.19
C ALA A 26 -11.14 11.30 -0.68
N ARG A 27 -11.41 10.60 0.42
CA ARG A 27 -10.48 9.64 0.99
C ARG A 27 -10.18 8.46 0.05
N VAL A 28 -11.21 7.83 -0.50
CA VAL A 28 -11.06 6.71 -1.45
C VAL A 28 -10.23 7.15 -2.65
N GLN A 29 -10.51 8.34 -3.20
CA GLN A 29 -9.75 8.88 -4.32
C GLN A 29 -8.29 9.14 -3.95
N THR A 30 -8.02 9.75 -2.78
CA THR A 30 -6.65 10.00 -2.30
C THR A 30 -5.86 8.69 -2.15
N TYR A 31 -6.43 7.67 -1.50
CA TYR A 31 -5.71 6.41 -1.34
C TYR A 31 -5.54 5.66 -2.67
N LYS A 32 -6.52 5.72 -3.56
CA LYS A 32 -6.39 5.17 -4.91
C LYS A 32 -5.20 5.80 -5.64
N SER A 33 -5.17 7.13 -5.75
CA SER A 33 -4.07 7.86 -6.39
C SER A 33 -2.73 7.62 -5.72
N TYR A 34 -2.70 7.47 -4.38
CA TYR A 34 -1.49 7.12 -3.63
C TYR A 34 -0.91 5.77 -4.08
N TYR A 35 -1.72 4.70 -4.07
CA TYR A 35 -1.24 3.37 -4.43
C TYR A 35 -0.95 3.24 -5.92
N GLU A 36 -1.71 3.88 -6.80
CA GLU A 36 -1.41 3.97 -8.23
C GLU A 36 -0.04 4.63 -8.47
N GLY A 37 0.24 5.75 -7.79
CA GLY A 37 1.54 6.42 -7.86
C GLY A 37 2.69 5.52 -7.40
N LYS A 38 2.50 4.77 -6.31
CA LYS A 38 3.49 3.79 -5.81
C LYS A 38 3.75 2.67 -6.82
N ILE A 39 2.69 2.11 -7.42
CA ILE A 39 2.79 1.05 -8.42
C ILE A 39 3.58 1.55 -9.63
N LYS A 40 3.20 2.71 -10.19
CA LYS A 40 3.87 3.33 -11.34
C LYS A 40 5.37 3.54 -11.07
N THR A 41 5.69 4.10 -9.91
CA THR A 41 7.07 4.35 -9.47
C THR A 41 7.91 3.07 -9.43
N LEU A 42 7.32 1.95 -8.98
CA LEU A 42 8.00 0.65 -8.91
C LEU A 42 8.08 -0.07 -10.27
N GLU A 43 7.12 0.15 -11.17
CA GLU A 43 7.09 -0.44 -12.51
C GLU A 43 8.13 0.18 -13.46
N GLU A 44 8.44 1.46 -13.29
CA GLU A 44 9.47 2.16 -14.05
C GLU A 44 10.90 1.67 -13.71
N LYS A 45 11.08 0.89 -12.62
CA LYS A 45 12.30 0.12 -12.24
C LYS A 45 13.63 0.90 -12.22
N LYS A 46 13.60 2.24 -12.14
CA LYS A 46 14.79 3.11 -12.13
C LYS A 46 15.09 3.72 -10.75
N LEU A 47 14.77 3.00 -9.67
CA LEU A 47 15.02 3.49 -8.31
C LEU A 47 16.35 2.97 -7.78
N SER A 48 17.12 3.87 -7.16
CA SER A 48 18.26 3.47 -6.33
C SER A 48 17.77 2.66 -5.11
N PRO A 49 18.60 1.79 -4.51
CA PRO A 49 18.18 0.96 -3.38
C PRO A 49 17.57 1.74 -2.20
N PRO A 50 18.11 2.91 -1.78
CA PRO A 50 17.48 3.72 -0.73
C PRO A 50 16.08 4.22 -1.11
N LEU A 51 15.90 4.66 -2.36
CA LEU A 51 14.60 5.13 -2.86
C LEU A 51 13.60 3.98 -2.99
N LEU A 52 14.06 2.77 -3.31
CA LEU A 52 13.23 1.58 -3.35
C LEU A 52 12.69 1.23 -1.94
N ILE A 53 13.53 1.32 -0.91
CA ILE A 53 13.10 1.11 0.49
C ILE A 53 12.07 2.16 0.89
N LEU A 54 12.30 3.43 0.56
CA LEU A 54 11.36 4.51 0.85
C LEU A 54 10.04 4.33 0.10
N ALA A 55 10.08 3.93 -1.18
CA ALA A 55 8.90 3.63 -1.97
C ALA A 55 8.10 2.48 -1.36
N CYS A 56 8.77 1.42 -0.87
CA CYS A 56 8.18 0.24 -0.26
C CYS A 56 7.85 0.36 1.24
N LYS A 57 8.06 1.51 1.89
CA LYS A 57 8.02 1.65 3.36
C LYS A 57 6.72 1.17 4.03
N ASP A 58 5.59 1.29 3.34
CA ASP A 58 4.28 0.89 3.87
C ASP A 58 4.01 -0.61 3.74
N ALA A 59 4.77 -1.31 2.89
CA ALA A 59 4.62 -2.74 2.71
C ALA A 59 5.23 -3.49 3.91
N PRO A 60 4.58 -4.57 4.40
CA PRO A 60 5.04 -5.32 5.57
C PRO A 60 6.18 -6.29 5.23
N PHE A 61 7.15 -5.85 4.42
CA PHE A 61 8.27 -6.66 3.97
C PHE A 61 9.59 -5.97 4.31
N GLU A 62 10.45 -6.69 5.02
CA GLU A 62 11.80 -6.22 5.28
C GLU A 62 12.62 -6.21 3.98
N PRO A 63 13.36 -5.13 3.70
CA PRO A 63 14.12 -4.98 2.46
C PRO A 63 15.33 -5.93 2.38
N GLY A 64 15.90 -6.33 3.53
CA GLY A 64 17.15 -7.09 3.57
C GLY A 64 18.29 -6.38 2.82
N ILE A 65 19.24 -7.16 2.30
CA ILE A 65 20.36 -6.64 1.51
C ILE A 65 19.95 -6.56 0.02
N LEU A 66 19.95 -5.34 -0.53
CA LEU A 66 19.52 -5.02 -1.91
C LEU A 66 20.71 -4.81 -2.87
N ASP A 67 21.78 -5.57 -2.67
CA ASP A 67 23.04 -5.55 -3.42
C ASP A 67 22.87 -5.99 -4.88
N SER A 68 22.13 -7.08 -5.09
CA SER A 68 21.97 -7.73 -6.38
C SER A 68 20.67 -7.32 -7.09
N LYS A 69 20.72 -7.28 -8.43
CA LYS A 69 19.55 -7.02 -9.29
C LYS A 69 18.41 -8.00 -9.03
N SER A 70 18.72 -9.28 -8.77
CA SER A 70 17.74 -10.32 -8.49
C SER A 70 17.01 -10.10 -7.16
N LYS A 71 17.74 -9.79 -6.07
CA LYS A 71 17.13 -9.47 -4.78
C LYS A 71 16.26 -8.21 -4.86
N ARG A 72 16.73 -7.16 -5.56
CA ARG A 72 15.94 -5.95 -5.83
C ARG A 72 14.64 -6.26 -6.57
N ASN A 73 14.71 -7.04 -7.64
CA ASN A 73 13.51 -7.43 -8.40
C ASN A 73 12.55 -8.27 -7.57
N ALA A 74 13.05 -9.19 -6.74
CA ALA A 74 12.22 -9.99 -5.85
C ALA A 74 11.51 -9.11 -4.81
N TYR A 75 12.21 -8.13 -4.23
CA TYR A 75 11.63 -7.17 -3.30
C TYR A 75 10.56 -6.29 -3.96
N ILE A 76 10.86 -5.73 -5.13
CA ILE A 76 9.91 -4.96 -5.94
C ILE A 76 8.64 -5.77 -6.22
N ARG A 77 8.76 -7.04 -6.62
CA ARG A 77 7.60 -7.91 -6.89
C ARG A 77 6.72 -8.10 -5.66
N LYS A 78 7.33 -8.28 -4.48
CA LYS A 78 6.58 -8.40 -3.21
C LYS A 78 5.83 -7.11 -2.91
N CYS A 79 6.50 -5.96 -2.98
CA CYS A 79 5.84 -4.66 -2.76
C CYS A 79 4.71 -4.41 -3.76
N LEU A 80 4.96 -4.65 -5.05
CA LEU A 80 3.95 -4.48 -6.11
C LEU A 80 2.72 -5.35 -5.86
N LYS A 81 2.91 -6.62 -5.46
CA LYS A 81 1.80 -7.51 -5.12
C LYS A 81 0.96 -6.94 -3.98
N TYR A 82 1.60 -6.43 -2.93
CA TYR A 82 0.90 -5.81 -1.81
C TYR A 82 0.13 -4.55 -2.22
N TYR A 83 0.76 -3.63 -2.97
CA TYR A 83 0.10 -2.40 -3.38
C TYR A 83 -1.07 -2.62 -4.33
N ARG A 84 -0.98 -3.59 -5.26
CA ARG A 84 -2.10 -4.00 -6.10
C ARG A 84 -3.25 -4.60 -5.29
N GLN A 85 -2.95 -5.37 -4.24
CA GLN A 85 -3.98 -5.88 -3.33
C GLN A 85 -4.68 -4.75 -2.56
N GLN A 86 -3.93 -3.75 -2.07
CA GLN A 86 -4.52 -2.58 -1.42
C GLN A 86 -5.42 -1.78 -2.37
N LEU A 87 -4.94 -1.55 -3.61
CA LEU A 87 -5.74 -0.89 -4.63
C LEU A 87 -7.04 -1.63 -4.92
N ALA A 88 -7.00 -2.96 -5.05
CA ALA A 88 -8.20 -3.77 -5.28
C ALA A 88 -9.21 -3.71 -4.10
N ILE A 89 -8.73 -3.58 -2.86
CA ILE A 89 -9.60 -3.39 -1.69
C ILE A 89 -10.30 -2.03 -1.77
N ILE A 90 -9.54 -0.97 -2.10
CA ILE A 90 -10.08 0.39 -2.24
C ILE A 90 -11.07 0.48 -3.40
N GLU A 91 -10.80 -0.20 -4.52
CA GLU A 91 -11.74 -0.25 -5.65
C GLU A 91 -13.04 -0.97 -5.30
N LYS A 92 -12.98 -2.03 -4.50
CA LYS A 92 -14.19 -2.68 -3.96
C LYS A 92 -14.98 -1.73 -3.05
N GLU A 93 -14.29 -0.98 -2.18
CA GLU A 93 -14.92 0.04 -1.32
C GLU A 93 -15.57 1.15 -2.16
N ALA A 94 -14.90 1.62 -3.22
CA ALA A 94 -15.41 2.63 -4.12
C ALA A 94 -16.72 2.20 -4.81
N LYS A 95 -16.79 0.94 -5.26
CA LYS A 95 -17.99 0.33 -5.84
C LYS A 95 -19.14 0.24 -4.83
N GLN A 96 -18.86 -0.19 -3.60
CA GLN A 96 -19.87 -0.27 -2.54
C GLN A 96 -20.45 1.10 -2.19
N LEU A 97 -19.62 2.15 -2.22
CA LEU A 97 -20.03 3.52 -1.94
C LEU A 97 -20.72 4.22 -3.14
N LYS A 98 -20.92 3.52 -4.27
CA LYS A 98 -21.46 4.08 -5.53
C LYS A 98 -20.75 5.37 -5.93
N ILE A 99 -19.42 5.36 -5.81
CA ILE A 99 -18.56 6.47 -6.24
C ILE A 99 -18.25 6.35 -7.73
N TYR A 100 -18.47 5.16 -8.29
CA TYR A 100 -18.40 4.80 -9.70
C TYR A 100 -19.57 3.89 -10.05
#